data_AF-A0A9D4J934-F1
#
_entry.id   AF-A0A9D4J934-F1
#
_cell.length_a   1.000
_cell.length_b   1.000
_cell.length_c   1.000
_cell.angle_alpha   90.00
_cell.angle_beta   90.00
_cell.angle_gamma   90.00
#
_symmetry.space_group_name_H-M   'P 1'
#
loop_
_entity.id
_entity.type
_entity.pdbx_description
1 polymer ?
#
loop_
_entity_poly.entity_id
_entity_poly.type
_entity_poly.pdbx_seq_one_letter_code
_entity_poly.pdbx_strand_id
1 'polypeptide(L)'
;MQDMRQKGNLFTLFLHCPLMAFCHVCNIIDIPITLWDKCQSQVDKFMAEASKLFVRSRSIDHAYMQLIGDDFLRLLMLRFVFCYIVLILHRGFKGPSFYPMSHPTLPTEEILEHATLCKIVLDLSVVLDCRPLFAEPGDADMSVMT
;
A
#
# COMPACT_ATOMS: atom_id res chain seq x y z
N MET A 1 12.12 -28.55 -11.38
CA MET A 1 11.19 -27.55 -11.95
C MET A 1 9.77 -27.89 -11.49
N GLN A 2 9.44 -27.58 -10.25
CA GLN A 2 8.15 -27.82 -9.56
C GLN A 2 8.41 -27.17 -8.18
N ASP A 3 7.99 -25.93 -7.92
CA ASP A 3 6.71 -25.65 -7.25
C ASP A 3 6.31 -24.16 -7.36
N MET A 4 6.54 -23.53 -8.51
CA MET A 4 6.27 -22.09 -8.67
C MET A 4 4.78 -21.74 -8.89
N ARG A 5 3.90 -22.75 -8.92
CA ARG A 5 2.45 -22.59 -9.16
C ARG A 5 1.61 -22.36 -7.89
N GLN A 6 2.21 -22.39 -6.70
CA GLN A 6 1.48 -22.22 -5.43
C GLN A 6 1.68 -20.86 -4.74
N LYS A 7 2.49 -19.95 -5.28
CA LYS A 7 2.67 -18.61 -4.69
C LYS A 7 1.72 -17.64 -5.38
N GLY A 8 0.85 -17.00 -4.59
CA GLY A 8 -0.04 -15.94 -5.07
C GLY A 8 0.73 -14.80 -5.75
N ASN A 9 0.01 -13.93 -6.47
CA ASN A 9 0.63 -12.80 -7.16
C ASN A 9 1.14 -11.73 -6.18
N LEU A 10 1.85 -10.71 -6.68
CA LEU A 10 2.38 -9.61 -5.87
C LEU A 10 1.31 -8.96 -4.97
N PHE A 11 0.11 -8.80 -5.50
CA PHE A 11 -1.02 -8.28 -4.75
C PHE A 11 -1.39 -9.19 -3.57
N THR A 12 -1.47 -10.51 -3.78
CA THR A 12 -1.69 -11.47 -2.67
C THR A 12 -0.59 -11.38 -1.61
N LEU A 13 0.67 -11.12 -2.00
CA LEU A 13 1.76 -10.93 -1.03
C LEU A 13 1.53 -9.68 -0.18
N PHE A 14 1.10 -8.56 -0.78
CA PHE A 14 0.70 -7.37 -0.01
C PHE A 14 -0.45 -7.65 0.96
N LEU A 15 -1.47 -8.37 0.50
CA LEU A 15 -2.62 -8.74 1.34
C LEU A 15 -2.23 -9.68 2.47
N HIS A 16 -1.19 -10.49 2.33
CA HIS A 16 -0.71 -11.41 3.36
C HIS A 16 0.30 -10.77 4.33
N CYS A 17 1.34 -10.11 3.80
CA CYS A 17 2.42 -9.49 4.56
C CYS A 17 2.92 -8.21 3.85
N PRO A 18 2.36 -7.03 4.18
CA PRO A 18 2.65 -5.78 3.48
C PRO A 18 4.13 -5.39 3.50
N LEU A 19 4.81 -5.57 4.65
CA LEU A 19 6.23 -5.25 4.78
C LEU A 19 7.08 -6.14 3.88
N MET A 20 6.81 -7.45 3.85
CA MET A 20 7.53 -8.37 2.96
C MET A 20 7.30 -8.04 1.48
N ALA A 21 6.07 -7.67 1.11
CA ALA A 21 5.77 -7.21 -0.25
C ALA A 21 6.51 -5.92 -0.61
N PHE A 22 6.57 -4.96 0.30
CA PHE A 22 7.35 -3.73 0.14
C PHE A 22 8.84 -4.05 -0.10
N CYS A 23 9.42 -4.92 0.73
CA CYS A 23 10.81 -5.33 0.59
C CYS A 23 11.04 -6.05 -0.75
N HIS A 24 10.11 -6.91 -1.15
CA HIS A 24 10.17 -7.63 -2.42
C HIS A 24 10.20 -6.67 -3.62
N VAL A 25 9.33 -5.66 -3.67
CA VAL A 25 9.34 -4.69 -4.79
C VAL A 25 10.57 -3.79 -4.81
N CYS A 26 11.19 -3.59 -3.64
CA CYS A 26 12.44 -2.84 -3.50
C CYS A 26 13.71 -3.71 -3.71
N ASN A 27 13.56 -4.99 -4.07
CA ASN A 27 14.66 -5.97 -4.15
C ASN A 27 15.49 -6.11 -2.85
N ILE A 28 14.84 -5.99 -1.70
CA ILE A 28 15.45 -6.19 -0.38
C ILE A 28 15.23 -7.65 0.05
N ILE A 29 16.32 -8.37 0.25
CA ILE A 29 16.30 -9.83 0.49
C ILE A 29 16.57 -10.14 1.97
N ASP A 30 17.44 -9.38 2.62
CA ASP A 30 17.85 -9.58 4.01
C ASP A 30 17.71 -8.29 4.82
N ILE A 31 17.07 -8.40 5.99
CA ILE A 31 16.83 -7.28 6.90
C ILE A 31 17.16 -7.73 8.33
N PRO A 32 18.03 -7.01 9.07
CA PRO A 32 18.24 -7.26 10.48
C PRO A 32 16.93 -7.15 11.27
N ILE A 33 16.70 -8.06 12.22
CA ILE A 33 15.43 -8.11 12.97
C ILE A 33 15.05 -6.77 13.64
N THR A 34 16.03 -6.03 14.16
CA THR A 34 15.81 -4.72 14.77
C THR A 34 15.33 -3.66 13.77
N LEU A 35 15.79 -3.74 12.52
CA LEU A 35 15.32 -2.90 11.44
C LEU A 35 13.93 -3.35 10.95
N TRP A 36 13.68 -4.66 10.91
CA TRP A 36 12.37 -5.23 10.62
C TRP A 36 11.30 -4.70 11.57
N ASP A 37 11.53 -4.74 12.89
CA ASP A 37 10.57 -4.25 13.88
C ASP A 37 10.28 -2.75 13.71
N LYS A 38 11.31 -1.96 13.40
CA LYS A 38 11.14 -0.53 13.11
C LYS A 38 10.29 -0.29 11.86
N CYS A 39 10.48 -1.09 10.82
CA CYS A 39 9.69 -1.03 9.59
C CYS A 39 8.26 -1.51 9.82
N GLN A 40 8.07 -2.57 10.61
CA GLN A 40 6.76 -3.07 10.97
C GLN A 40 5.97 -2.02 11.75
N SER A 41 6.60 -1.27 12.65
CA SER A 41 5.98 -0.14 13.34
C SER A 41 5.51 0.96 12.37
N GLN A 42 6.21 1.21 11.26
CA GLN A 42 5.73 2.14 10.21
C GLN A 42 4.51 1.59 9.49
N VAL A 43 4.49 0.28 9.19
CA VAL A 43 3.32 -0.37 8.60
C VAL A 43 2.12 -0.30 9.55
N ASP A 44 2.32 -0.56 10.84
CA ASP A 44 1.24 -0.49 11.84
C ASP A 44 0.70 0.94 11.97
N LYS A 45 1.59 1.94 11.95
CA LYS A 45 1.21 3.36 11.89
C LYS A 45 0.38 3.67 10.65
N PHE A 46 0.78 3.16 9.48
CA PHE A 46 -0.02 3.28 8.27
C PHE A 46 -1.42 2.69 8.46
N MET A 47 -1.52 1.45 8.95
CA MET A 47 -2.81 0.78 9.13
C MET A 47 -3.73 1.57 10.08
N ALA A 48 -3.16 2.11 11.16
CA ALA A 48 -3.90 2.93 12.12
C ALA A 48 -4.41 4.23 11.50
N GLU A 49 -3.59 4.95 10.72
CA GLU A 49 -4.02 6.18 10.04
C GLU A 49 -5.03 5.91 8.94
N ALA A 50 -4.82 4.88 8.12
CA ALA A 50 -5.76 4.49 7.07
C ALA A 50 -7.12 4.14 7.68
N SER A 51 -7.16 3.37 8.77
CA SER A 51 -8.40 3.02 9.50
C SER A 51 -9.18 4.26 9.93
N LYS A 52 -8.50 5.31 10.42
CA LYS A 52 -9.16 6.58 10.78
C LYS A 52 -9.76 7.29 9.57
N LEU A 53 -9.12 7.21 8.40
CA LEU A 53 -9.65 7.80 7.16
C LEU A 53 -10.93 7.11 6.70
N PHE A 54 -10.99 5.77 6.77
CA PHE A 54 -12.20 5.01 6.45
C PHE A 54 -13.40 5.44 7.30
N VAL A 55 -13.19 5.69 8.61
CA VAL A 55 -14.27 6.11 9.52
C VAL A 55 -14.68 7.57 9.32
N ARG A 56 -13.76 8.43 8.87
CA ARG A 56 -14.00 9.88 8.72
C ARG A 56 -14.47 10.28 7.33
N SER A 57 -14.21 9.45 6.32
CA SER A 57 -14.57 9.73 4.94
C SER A 57 -16.08 9.84 4.78
N ARG A 58 -16.52 10.88 4.07
CA ARG A 58 -17.95 11.11 3.78
C ARG A 58 -18.35 10.62 2.39
N SER A 59 -17.36 10.38 1.53
CA SER A 59 -17.54 9.93 0.16
C SER A 59 -17.41 8.41 0.00
N ILE A 60 -17.07 7.70 1.08
CA ILE A 60 -16.93 6.24 1.03
C ILE A 60 -18.30 5.56 0.89
N ASP A 61 -18.37 4.58 0.00
CA ASP A 61 -19.57 3.79 -0.22
C ASP A 61 -19.94 2.95 1.02
N HIS A 62 -21.24 2.80 1.29
CA HIS A 62 -21.74 2.03 2.43
C HIS A 62 -21.27 0.56 2.41
N ALA A 63 -21.01 -0.02 1.24
CA ALA A 63 -20.46 -1.37 1.14
C ALA A 63 -19.12 -1.49 1.90
N TYR A 64 -18.26 -0.47 1.81
CA TYR A 64 -17.00 -0.43 2.55
C TYR A 64 -17.20 -0.27 4.05
N MET A 65 -18.23 0.46 4.49
CA MET A 65 -18.53 0.59 5.92
C MET A 65 -18.85 -0.76 6.56
N GLN A 66 -19.54 -1.65 5.83
CA GLN A 66 -19.81 -3.01 6.29
C GLN A 66 -18.53 -3.86 6.35
N LEU A 67 -17.67 -3.77 5.32
CA LEU A 67 -16.40 -4.50 5.29
C LEU A 67 -15.45 -4.07 6.41
N ILE A 68 -15.39 -2.78 6.71
CA ILE A 68 -14.55 -2.23 7.79
C ILE A 68 -15.05 -2.67 9.18
N GLY A 69 -16.33 -3.03 9.32
CA GLY A 69 -16.89 -3.57 10.55
C GLY A 69 -16.39 -4.97 10.92
N ASP A 70 -15.89 -5.74 9.96
CA ASP A 70 -15.31 -7.07 10.18
C ASP A 70 -13.79 -6.99 10.30
N ASP A 71 -13.20 -7.70 11.27
CA ASP A 71 -11.76 -7.60 11.57
C ASP A 71 -10.87 -8.07 10.41
N PHE A 72 -11.25 -9.18 9.77
CA PHE A 72 -10.47 -9.75 8.69
C PHE A 72 -10.60 -8.92 7.40
N LEU A 73 -11.82 -8.52 7.04
CA LEU A 73 -12.07 -7.70 5.87
C LEU A 73 -11.49 -6.30 6.02
N ARG A 74 -11.58 -5.71 7.22
CA ARG A 74 -10.89 -4.45 7.54
C ARG A 74 -9.39 -4.57 7.33
N LEU A 75 -8.76 -5.61 7.84
CA LEU A 75 -7.33 -5.85 7.62
C LEU A 75 -7.02 -5.95 6.12
N LEU A 76 -7.84 -6.66 5.35
CA LEU A 76 -7.68 -6.79 3.91
C LEU A 76 -7.77 -5.43 3.18
N MET A 77 -8.74 -4.60 3.55
CA MET A 77 -8.94 -3.27 2.98
C MET A 77 -7.77 -2.33 3.27
N LEU A 78 -7.27 -2.32 4.51
CA LEU A 78 -6.12 -1.46 4.85
C LEU A 78 -4.85 -1.89 4.11
N ARG A 79 -4.65 -3.21 3.94
CA ARG A 79 -3.54 -3.76 3.16
C ARG A 79 -3.68 -3.49 1.66
N PHE A 80 -4.91 -3.47 1.14
CA PHE A 80 -5.19 -3.02 -0.23
C PHE A 80 -4.73 -1.57 -0.42
N VAL A 81 -5.08 -0.66 0.49
CA VAL A 81 -4.68 0.76 0.40
C VAL A 81 -3.17 0.90 0.49
N PHE A 82 -2.50 0.14 1.37
CA PHE A 82 -1.04 0.11 1.43
C PHE A 82 -0.42 -0.34 0.10
N CYS A 83 -0.94 -1.42 -0.49
CA CYS A 83 -0.50 -1.92 -1.78
C CYS A 83 -0.63 -0.85 -2.87
N TYR A 84 -1.79 -0.22 -2.97
CA TYR A 84 -2.05 0.84 -3.94
C TYR A 84 -1.02 1.96 -3.81
N ILE A 85 -0.84 2.50 -2.60
CA ILE A 85 0.06 3.63 -2.36
C ILE A 85 1.53 3.28 -2.64
N VAL A 86 1.98 2.08 -2.28
CA VAL A 86 3.35 1.65 -2.59
C VAL A 86 3.55 1.59 -4.10
N LEU A 87 2.59 1.05 -4.84
CA LEU A 87 2.72 0.87 -6.29
C LEU A 87 2.64 2.20 -7.05
N ILE A 88 1.76 3.13 -6.69
CA ILE A 88 1.72 4.44 -7.37
C ILE A 88 2.98 5.26 -7.10
N LEU A 89 3.57 5.15 -5.90
CA LEU A 89 4.77 5.93 -5.55
C LEU A 89 6.05 5.30 -6.12
N HIS A 90 6.08 3.99 -6.33
CA HIS A 90 7.29 3.30 -6.75
C HIS A 90 7.54 3.46 -8.25
N ARG A 91 8.67 4.10 -8.63
CA ARG A 91 9.04 4.49 -10.00
C ARG A 91 9.07 3.34 -11.02
N GLY A 92 9.23 2.11 -10.53
CA GLY A 92 9.21 0.90 -11.35
C GLY A 92 7.80 0.44 -11.79
N PHE A 93 6.72 0.98 -11.22
CA PHE A 93 5.34 0.63 -11.57
C PHE A 93 4.64 1.85 -12.17
N LYS A 94 4.45 1.85 -13.49
CA LYS A 94 3.87 2.97 -14.22
C LYS A 94 2.61 2.56 -14.96
N GLY A 95 1.54 3.32 -14.75
CA GLY A 95 0.26 3.11 -15.40
C GLY A 95 -0.70 2.21 -14.63
N PRO A 96 -2.01 2.35 -14.93
CA PRO A 96 -3.09 1.80 -14.12
C PRO A 96 -3.14 0.26 -14.09
N SER A 97 -2.52 -0.42 -15.05
CA SER A 97 -2.46 -1.89 -15.09
C SER A 97 -1.67 -2.51 -13.94
N PHE A 98 -0.79 -1.73 -13.28
CA PHE A 98 -0.06 -2.20 -12.11
C PHE A 98 -0.81 -1.97 -10.80
N TYR A 99 -1.78 -1.07 -10.78
CA TYR A 99 -2.44 -0.65 -9.54
C TYR A 99 -3.64 -1.54 -9.23
N PRO A 100 -3.84 -1.94 -7.96
CA PRO A 100 -4.98 -2.76 -7.59
C PRO A 100 -6.26 -1.93 -7.75
N MET A 101 -7.30 -2.54 -8.31
CA MET A 101 -8.60 -1.90 -8.54
C MET A 101 -9.64 -2.42 -7.55
N SER A 102 -10.64 -1.59 -7.25
CA SER A 102 -11.74 -1.93 -6.35
C SER A 102 -13.07 -1.45 -6.92
N HIS A 103 -14.16 -2.15 -6.58
CA HIS A 103 -15.51 -1.80 -6.98
C HIS A 103 -16.47 -1.95 -5.78
N PRO A 104 -17.18 -0.87 -5.37
CA PRO A 104 -17.10 0.52 -5.87
C PRO A 104 -15.70 1.12 -5.74
N THR A 105 -15.32 2.14 -6.51
CA THR A 105 -13.98 2.74 -6.38
C THR A 105 -13.82 3.43 -5.02
N LEU A 106 -12.69 3.22 -4.35
CA LEU A 106 -12.36 3.98 -3.14
C LEU A 106 -12.08 5.46 -3.46
N PRO A 107 -12.45 6.41 -2.57
CA PRO A 107 -12.14 7.82 -2.73
C PRO A 107 -10.62 8.06 -2.89
N THR A 108 -10.20 8.62 -4.02
CA THR A 108 -8.79 8.84 -4.32
C THR A 108 -8.15 9.84 -3.36
N GLU A 109 -8.66 11.07 -3.30
CA GLU A 109 -8.06 12.14 -2.49
C GLU A 109 -8.20 11.91 -0.98
N GLU A 110 -9.33 11.35 -0.53
CA GLU A 110 -9.58 11.13 0.91
C GLU A 110 -8.83 9.89 1.45
N ILE A 111 -8.50 8.91 0.60
CA ILE A 111 -7.91 7.63 1.03
C ILE A 111 -6.67 7.25 0.20
N LEU A 112 -6.83 6.97 -1.10
CA LEU A 112 -5.78 6.31 -1.89
C LEU A 112 -4.54 7.18 -2.16
N GLU A 113 -4.68 8.50 -2.14
CA GLU A 113 -3.58 9.47 -2.35
C GLU A 113 -3.46 10.43 -1.17
N HIS A 114 -3.98 10.04 0.00
CA HIS A 114 -3.96 10.88 1.18
C HIS A 114 -2.51 11.15 1.62
N ALA A 115 -2.12 12.42 1.69
CA ALA A 115 -0.73 12.86 1.92
C ALA A 115 -0.06 12.20 3.14
N THR A 116 -0.78 12.03 4.25
CA THR A 116 -0.25 11.33 5.45
C THR A 116 0.13 9.88 5.16
N LEU A 117 -0.67 9.15 4.39
CA LEU A 117 -0.41 7.75 4.06
C LEU A 117 0.78 7.64 3.11
N CYS A 118 0.81 8.49 2.07
CA CYS A 118 1.97 8.58 1.17
C CYS A 118 3.25 8.90 1.95
N LYS A 119 3.21 9.86 2.88
CA LYS A 119 4.36 10.21 3.72
C LYS A 119 4.86 9.03 4.54
N ILE A 120 3.98 8.21 5.14
CA ILE A 120 4.41 7.04 5.93
C ILE A 120 5.13 6.02 5.04
N VAL A 121 4.65 5.79 3.81
CA VAL A 121 5.31 4.91 2.84
C VAL A 121 6.68 5.46 2.43
N LEU A 122 6.80 6.77 2.21
CA LEU A 122 8.08 7.41 1.89
C LEU A 122 9.04 7.37 3.09
N ASP A 123 8.56 7.61 4.31
CA ASP A 123 9.37 7.49 5.53
C ASP A 123 9.86 6.04 5.71
N LEU A 124 9.04 5.02 5.40
CA LEU A 124 9.45 3.61 5.37
C LEU A 124 10.57 3.38 4.34
N SER A 125 10.47 3.96 3.14
CA SER A 125 11.53 3.84 2.13
C SER A 125 12.86 4.45 2.56
N VAL A 126 12.83 5.50 3.39
CA VAL A 126 14.03 6.10 3.99
C VAL A 126 14.64 5.18 5.04
N VAL A 127 13.81 4.55 5.88
CA VAL A 127 14.28 3.60 6.89
C VAL A 127 15.00 2.40 6.27
N LEU A 128 14.54 1.96 5.09
CA LEU A 128 15.10 0.84 4.33
C LEU A 128 16.16 1.24 3.30
N ASP A 129 16.57 2.51 3.27
CA ASP A 129 17.55 3.06 2.32
C ASP A 129 17.21 2.81 0.84
N CYS A 130 15.92 2.79 0.51
CA CYS A 130 15.40 2.57 -0.84
C CYS A 130 14.61 3.77 -1.40
N ARG A 131 14.71 4.94 -0.75
CA ARG A 131 14.02 6.19 -1.15
C ARG A 131 14.17 6.54 -2.64
N PRO A 132 15.32 6.35 -3.32
CA PRO A 132 15.46 6.66 -4.76
C PRO A 132 14.49 5.88 -5.67
N LEU A 133 13.95 4.76 -5.22
CA LEU A 133 12.95 3.98 -5.95
C LEU A 133 11.56 4.63 -5.98
N PHE A 134 11.31 5.65 -5.15
CA PHE A 134 10.00 6.27 -5.00
C PHE A 134 9.96 7.70 -5.58
N ALA A 135 8.82 8.09 -6.12
CA ALA A 135 8.50 9.44 -6.59
C ALA A 135 7.94 10.30 -5.44
N GLU A 136 7.93 11.63 -5.60
CA GLU A 136 7.18 12.50 -4.69
C GLU A 136 5.67 12.43 -5.02
N PRO A 137 4.77 12.69 -4.05
CA PRO A 137 3.34 12.76 -4.30
C PRO A 137 3.04 13.85 -5.36
N GLY A 138 2.38 13.48 -6.46
CA GLY A 138 2.08 14.37 -7.59
C GLY A 138 2.98 14.20 -8.83
N ASP A 139 4.16 13.57 -8.67
CA ASP A 139 5.03 13.21 -9.81
C ASP A 139 4.67 11.85 -10.43
N ALA A 140 3.81 11.07 -9.75
CA ALA A 140 3.56 9.66 -10.03
C ALA A 140 2.83 9.40 -11.36
N ASP A 141 2.01 10.33 -11.88
CA ASP A 141 1.55 10.33 -13.28
C ASP A 141 0.70 11.59 -13.60
N MET A 142 1.33 12.64 -14.13
CA MET A 142 0.66 13.68 -14.94
C MET A 142 0.64 13.29 -16.43
N SER A 143 0.43 12.01 -16.75
CA SER A 143 0.52 11.52 -18.14
C SER A 143 -0.78 10.91 -18.70
N VAL A 144 -1.90 10.98 -17.98
CA VAL A 144 -3.18 10.38 -18.41
C VAL A 144 -4.35 11.37 -18.37
N MET A 145 -4.13 12.58 -18.90
CA MET A 145 -5.19 13.49 -19.36
C MET A 145 -4.76 14.10 -20.70
N THR A 146 -4.64 13.27 -21.74
CA THR A 146 -4.69 13.70 -23.14
C THR A 146 -5.36 12.61 -23.97
#